data_AF-A0A8C2JLK1-F1
#
_entry.id   AF-A0A8C2JLK1-F1
#
_cell.length_a   1.000
_cell.length_b   1.000
_cell.length_c   1.000
_cell.angle_alpha   90.00
_cell.angle_beta   90.00
_cell.angle_gamma   90.00
#
_symmetry.space_group_name_H-M   'P 1'
#
loop_
_entity.id
_entity.type
_entity.pdbx_description
1 polymer ?
#
loop_
_entity_poly.entity_id
_entity_poly.type
_entity_poly.pdbx_seq_one_letter_code
_entity_poly.pdbx_strand_id
1 'polypeptide(L)' 'WFEHPVQVEQDTFYTVSAVLDGSELSYFGQEGMTEVQCGKVTFQFQCSSDSTNGTGVQGGQIPELVFYA' A
#
# COMPACT_ATOMS: atom_id res chain seq x y z
N TRP A 1 -6.09 10.62 5.89
CA TRP A 1 -4.84 10.35 6.63
C TRP A 1 -5.19 9.76 7.99
N PHE A 2 -4.26 9.04 8.63
CA PHE A 2 -4.44 8.57 10.02
C PHE A 2 -4.53 9.76 10.99
N GLU A 3 -5.22 9.60 12.12
CA GLU A 3 -5.34 10.65 13.14
C GLU A 3 -3.98 11.06 13.73
N HIS A 4 -3.06 10.09 13.82
CA HIS A 4 -1.68 10.29 14.24
C HIS A 4 -0.73 9.57 13.29
N PRO A 5 0.51 10.07 13.10
CA PRO A 5 1.54 9.32 12.38
C PRO A 5 1.77 7.96 13.01
N VAL A 6 1.94 6.94 12.17
CA VAL A 6 2.24 5.58 12.60
C VAL A 6 3.75 5.37 12.46
N GLN A 7 4.42 5.03 13.55
CA GLN A 7 5.83 4.66 13.53
C GLN A 7 5.97 3.28 12.86
N VAL A 8 6.82 3.22 11.83
CA VAL A 8 7.14 2.01 11.07
C VAL A 8 8.60 1.68 11.33
N GLU A 9 8.86 0.48 11.85
CA GLU A 9 10.20 0.00 12.12
C GLU A 9 10.84 -0.55 10.85
N GLN A 10 12.16 -0.40 10.75
CA GLN A 10 12.93 -1.00 9.67
C GLN A 10 12.81 -2.54 9.69
N ASP A 11 12.85 -3.15 8.51
CA ASP A 11 12.88 -4.61 8.33
C ASP A 11 11.71 -5.35 8.99
N THR A 12 10.58 -4.67 9.16
CA THR A 12 9.34 -5.20 9.72
C THR A 12 8.21 -5.12 8.69
N PHE A 13 7.44 -6.20 8.55
CA PHE A 13 6.29 -6.23 7.65
C PHE A 13 5.05 -5.64 8.32
N TYR A 14 4.33 -4.82 7.56
CA TYR A 14 3.06 -4.21 7.96
C TYR A 14 2.01 -4.46 6.88
N THR A 15 0.76 -4.64 7.28
CA THR A 15 -0.39 -4.74 6.37
C THR A 15 -1.13 -3.41 6.36
N VAL A 16 -1.25 -2.79 5.18
CA VAL A 16 -2.11 -1.63 4.95
C VAL A 16 -3.45 -2.12 4.44
N SER A 17 -4.55 -1.64 5.04
CA SER A 17 -5.91 -1.96 4.60
C SER A 17 -6.74 -0.70 4.45
N ALA A 18 -7.64 -0.73 3.46
CA ALA A 18 -8.63 0.31 3.24
C ALA A 18 -9.94 -0.37 2.81
N VAL A 19 -11.05 0.11 3.37
CA VAL A 19 -12.40 -0.28 2.94
C VAL A 19 -13.01 0.95 2.31
N LEU A 20 -13.33 0.84 1.02
CA LEU A 20 -14.01 1.89 0.26
C LEU A 20 -15.44 1.42 -0.01
N ASP A 21 -16.40 2.29 0.26
CA ASP A 21 -17.81 2.10 -0.09
C ASP A 21 -18.21 3.20 -1.06
N GLY A 22 -18.63 2.80 -2.26
CA GLY A 22 -18.98 3.68 -3.36
C GLY A 22 -19.87 2.93 -4.35
N SER A 23 -20.73 3.67 -5.04
CA SER A 23 -21.71 3.08 -5.97
C SER A 23 -21.10 2.62 -7.29
N GLU A 24 -19.96 3.18 -7.68
CA GLU A 24 -19.30 2.93 -8.96
C GLU A 24 -17.90 2.33 -8.74
N LEU A 25 -17.40 1.61 -9.75
CA LEU A 25 -16.02 1.14 -9.76
C LEU A 25 -15.04 2.31 -9.84
N SER A 26 -14.00 2.28 -9.01
CA SER A 26 -12.91 3.23 -9.04
C SER A 26 -11.82 2.84 -10.05
N TYR A 27 -10.97 3.79 -10.41
CA TYR A 27 -9.72 3.51 -11.10
C TYR A 27 -8.78 2.68 -10.22
N PHE A 28 -7.95 1.84 -10.84
CA PHE A 28 -6.96 1.01 -10.17
C PHE A 28 -5.61 1.09 -10.89
N GLY A 29 -4.53 0.87 -10.15
CA GLY A 29 -3.17 0.82 -10.69
C GLY A 29 -2.86 -0.52 -11.36
N GLN A 30 -1.92 -0.52 -12.29
CA GLN A 30 -1.37 -1.71 -12.96
C GLN A 30 0.16 -1.60 -13.00
N GLU A 31 0.83 -2.69 -13.36
CA GLU A 31 2.31 -2.77 -13.49
C GLU A 31 3.03 -2.40 -12.19
N GLY A 32 2.45 -2.78 -11.05
CA GLY A 32 3.02 -2.46 -9.75
C GLY A 32 4.35 -3.18 -9.49
N MET A 33 5.19 -2.54 -8.67
CA MET A 33 6.56 -2.96 -8.37
C MET A 33 6.64 -3.63 -7.00
N THR A 34 7.43 -4.70 -6.88
CA THR A 34 7.71 -5.37 -5.58
C THR A 34 8.65 -4.54 -4.70
N GLU A 35 9.42 -3.63 -5.27
CA GLU A 35 10.36 -2.78 -4.55
C GLU A 35 10.34 -1.37 -5.15
N VAL A 36 10.29 -0.35 -4.29
CA VAL A 36 10.33 1.07 -4.68
C VAL A 36 11.28 1.82 -3.75
N GLN A 37 12.27 2.50 -4.33
CA GLN A 37 13.19 3.35 -3.60
C GLN A 37 12.73 4.81 -3.65
N CYS A 38 12.59 5.44 -2.49
CA CYS A 38 12.32 6.86 -2.33
C CYS A 38 13.43 7.51 -1.50
N GLY A 39 14.39 8.14 -2.18
CA GLY A 39 15.57 8.71 -1.54
C GLY A 39 16.40 7.61 -0.85
N LYS A 40 16.45 7.64 0.49
CA LYS A 40 17.20 6.67 1.31
C LYS A 40 16.33 5.55 1.88
N VAL A 41 15.02 5.58 1.65
CA VAL A 41 14.07 4.58 2.15
C VAL A 41 13.68 3.65 1.00
N THR A 42 13.74 2.35 1.23
CA THR A 42 13.28 1.34 0.29
C THR A 42 12.03 0.66 0.86
N PHE A 43 10.95 0.64 0.09
CA PHE A 43 9.73 -0.08 0.42
C PHE A 43 9.68 -1.38 -0.38
N GLN A 44 9.34 -2.47 0.31
CA GLN A 44 9.08 -3.76 -0.31
C GLN A 44 7.61 -4.12 -0.15
N PHE A 45 6.99 -4.55 -1.24
CA PHE A 45 5.57 -4.89 -1.31
C PHE A 45 5.39 -6.38 -1.56
N GLN A 46 4.48 -6.98 -0.79
CA GLN A 46 4.07 -8.38 -0.92
C GLN A 46 2.54 -8.47 -0.98
N CYS A 47 2.03 -9.53 -1.62
CA CYS A 47 0.59 -9.79 -1.59
C CYS A 47 0.17 -10.17 -0.17
N SER A 48 -0.85 -9.50 0.36
CA SER A 48 -1.46 -9.87 1.63
C SER A 48 -2.54 -10.93 1.41
N SER A 49 -2.55 -11.97 2.25
CA SER A 49 -3.64 -12.95 2.32
C SER A 49 -4.96 -12.32 2.75
N ASP A 50 -4.92 -11.15 3.39
CA ASP A 50 -6.10 -10.44 3.88
C ASP A 50 -6.78 -9.60 2.78
N SER A 51 -6.16 -9.50 1.60
CA SER A 51 -6.74 -8.78 0.46
C SER A 51 -7.87 -9.58 -0.16
N THR A 52 -9.11 -9.18 0.13
CA THR A 52 -10.33 -9.84 -0.36
C THR A 52 -10.92 -9.19 -1.61
N ASN A 53 -10.40 -8.03 -2.04
CA ASN A 53 -10.90 -7.25 -3.16
C ASN A 53 -9.89 -7.12 -4.31
N GLY A 54 -9.07 -8.16 -4.53
CA GLY A 54 -8.22 -8.29 -5.70
C GLY A 54 -7.00 -7.35 -5.78
N THR A 55 -6.70 -6.58 -4.72
CA THR A 55 -5.47 -5.79 -4.68
C THR A 55 -4.27 -6.70 -4.39
N GLY A 56 -3.26 -6.63 -5.23
CA GLY A 56 -1.97 -7.30 -5.04
C GLY A 56 -0.82 -6.43 -5.54
N VAL A 57 0.40 -6.98 -5.55
CA VAL A 57 1.58 -6.18 -5.94
C VAL A 57 1.51 -5.68 -7.38
N GLN A 58 0.95 -6.46 -8.30
CA GLN A 58 0.94 -6.12 -9.73
C GLN A 58 -0.17 -5.12 -10.12
N GLY A 59 -1.17 -4.93 -9.28
CA GLY A 59 -2.28 -4.02 -9.56
C GLY A 59 -3.37 -4.03 -8.49
N GLY A 60 -4.17 -2.97 -8.47
CA GLY A 60 -5.24 -2.77 -7.51
C GLY A 60 -5.26 -1.37 -6.90
N GLN A 61 -5.65 -1.29 -5.64
CA GLN A 61 -5.79 -0.06 -4.87
C GLN A 61 -4.58 0.20 -3.96
N ILE A 62 -4.61 1.31 -3.24
CA ILE A 62 -3.54 1.79 -2.34
C ILE A 62 -2.26 2.16 -3.14
N PRO A 63 -2.35 3.17 -4.03
CA PRO A 63 -1.26 3.51 -4.95
C PRO A 63 -0.10 4.25 -4.29
N GLU A 64 -0.28 4.83 -3.09
CA GLU A 64 0.75 5.64 -2.43
C GLU A 64 0.85 5.39 -0.93
N LEU A 65 2.05 5.63 -0.41
CA LEU A 65 2.32 5.80 1.02
C LEU A 65 2.84 7.22 1.24
N VAL A 66 2.17 7.97 2.11
CA VAL A 66 2.64 9.30 2.54
C VAL A 66 3.40 9.13 3.85
N PHE A 67 4.70 9.45 3.84
CA PHE A 67 5.59 9.26 4.99
C PHE A 67 6.59 10.41 5.12
N TYR A 68 7.26 10.46 6.27
CA TYR A 68 8.43 11.30 6.53
C TYR A 68 9.52 10.45 7.18
N ALA A 69 10.79 10.85 7.01
CA ALA A 69 11.98 10.15 7.48
C ALA A 69 12.95 11.12 8.16
#